data_AF-A0A381QTX2-F1
#
_entry.id   AF-A0A381QTX2-F1
#
_cell.length_a   1.000
_cell.length_b   1.000
_cell.length_c   1.000
_cell.angle_alpha   90.00
_cell.angle_beta   90.00
_cell.angle_gamma   90.00
#
_symmetry.space_group_name_H-M   'P 1'
#
loop_
_entity.id
_entity.type
_entity.pdbx_description
1 polymer ?
#
loop_
_entity_poly.entity_id
_entity_poly.type
_entity_poly.pdbx_seq_one_letter_code
_entity_poly.pdbx_strand_id
1 'polypeptide(L)' 'RSFYKSKEWAGWAYGGGLVLIVPLWLQVQMSLAINISYGRFFTLLQNAEDYVDKPQE' A
#
# COMPACT_ATOMS: atom_id res chain seq x y z
N ARG A 1 21.63 32.54 4.99
CA ARG A 1 20.54 32.49 3.97
C ARG A 1 20.26 31.02 3.70
N SER A 2 19.06 30.51 4.00
CA SER A 2 18.77 29.07 3.90
C SER A 2 18.35 28.69 2.47
N PHE A 3 19.01 27.69 1.89
CA PHE A 3 18.81 27.23 0.51
C PHE A 3 17.37 26.76 0.23
N TYR A 4 16.71 26.19 1.24
CA TYR A 4 15.34 25.67 1.16
C TYR A 4 14.27 26.78 1.12
N LYS A 5 14.67 28.05 1.31
CA LYS A 5 13.78 29.21 1.43
C LYS A 5 13.90 30.19 0.25
N SER A 6 14.83 29.98 -0.67
CA SER A 6 14.88 30.75 -1.93
C SER A 6 13.81 30.23 -2.90
N LYS A 7 12.95 31.13 -3.39
CA LYS A 7 11.83 30.85 -4.33
C LYS A 7 12.23 29.97 -5.53
N GLU A 8 13.46 30.13 -5.99
CA GLU A 8 14.02 29.45 -7.15
C GLU A 8 14.22 27.94 -6.92
N TRP A 9 14.58 27.55 -5.69
CA TRP A 9 14.96 26.17 -5.34
C TRP A 9 13.93 25.45 -4.46
N ALA A 10 12.95 26.18 -3.91
CA ALA A 10 11.92 25.62 -3.04
C ALA A 10 11.10 24.52 -3.76
N GLY A 11 10.73 24.72 -5.03
CA GLY A 11 10.00 23.71 -5.80
C GLY A 11 10.77 22.39 -5.93
N TRP A 12 12.08 22.46 -6.17
CA TRP A 12 12.94 21.28 -6.23
C TRP A 12 13.18 20.63 -4.87
N ALA A 13 13.33 21.41 -3.80
CA ALA A 13 13.53 20.87 -2.46
C ALA A 13 12.29 20.13 -1.93
N TYR A 14 11.10 20.74 -2.04
CA TYR A 14 9.86 20.11 -1.58
C TYR A 14 9.33 19.07 -2.56
N GLY A 15 9.43 19.33 -3.86
CA GLY A 15 9.08 18.36 -4.90
C GLY A 15 9.98 17.14 -4.87
N GLY A 16 11.29 17.33 -4.71
CA GLY A 16 12.26 16.24 -4.55
C GLY A 16 11.99 15.42 -3.29
N GLY A 17 11.72 16.07 -2.16
CA GLY A 17 11.32 15.38 -0.93
C GLY A 17 10.05 14.52 -1.10
N LEU A 18 9.03 15.07 -1.78
CA LEU A 18 7.82 14.32 -2.11
C LEU A 18 8.11 13.15 -3.04
N VAL A 19 8.94 13.33 -4.07
CA VAL A 19 9.34 12.27 -5.00
C VAL A 19 10.14 11.17 -4.31
N LEU A 20 10.84 11.45 -3.22
CA LEU A 20 11.52 10.41 -2.45
C LEU A 20 10.55 9.64 -1.54
N ILE A 21 9.58 10.32 -0.93
CA ILE A 21 8.68 9.73 0.08
C ILE A 21 7.49 9.01 -0.55
N VAL A 22 6.87 9.59 -1.58
CA VAL A 22 5.63 9.07 -2.20
C VAL A 22 5.83 7.67 -2.81
N PRO A 23 6.90 7.37 -3.56
CA PRO A 23 7.12 6.03 -4.11
C PRO A 23 7.35 4.98 -3.03
N LEU A 24 8.02 5.33 -1.93
CA LEU A 24 8.21 4.43 -0.79
C LEU A 24 6.88 4.11 -0.11
N TRP A 25 6.01 5.12 0.06
CA TRP A 25 4.67 4.93 0.59
C TRP A 25 3.80 4.07 -0.33
N LEU A 26 3.83 4.33 -1.64
CA LEU A 26 3.08 3.54 -2.63
C LEU A 26 3.53 2.08 -2.65
N GLN A 27 4.84 1.81 -2.53
CA GLN A 27 5.35 0.43 -2.41
C GLN A 27 4.71 -0.31 -1.24
N VAL A 28 4.65 0.31 -0.05
CA VAL A 28 4.02 -0.31 1.13
C VAL A 28 2.55 -0.64 0.88
N GLN A 29 1.80 0.27 0.24
CA GLN A 29 0.39 0.05 -0.05
C GLN A 29 0.15 -1.09 -1.05
N MET A 30 1.01 -1.20 -2.07
CA MET A 30 0.95 -2.31 -3.02
C MET A 30 1.23 -3.65 -2.32
N SER A 31 2.24 -3.71 -1.45
CA SER A 31 2.55 -4.90 -0.68
C SER A 31 1.42 -5.28 0.28
N LEU A 32 0.82 -4.30 0.97
CA LEU A 32 -0.32 -4.53 1.85
C LEU A 32 -1.54 -5.05 1.09
N ALA A 33 -1.86 -4.44 -0.06
CA ALA A 33 -2.98 -4.86 -0.89
C ALA A 33 -2.82 -6.30 -1.39
N ILE A 34 -1.60 -6.67 -1.80
CA ILE A 34 -1.27 -8.05 -2.17
C ILE A 34 -1.47 -8.98 -0.96
N ASN A 35 -0.91 -8.63 0.20
CA ASN A 35 -1.01 -9.46 1.41
C ASN A 35 -2.47 -9.69 1.86
N ILE A 36 -3.29 -8.64 1.85
CA ILE A 36 -4.72 -8.73 2.17
C ILE A 36 -5.46 -9.58 1.13
N SER A 37 -5.14 -9.41 -0.16
CA SER A 37 -5.77 -10.20 -1.23
C SER A 37 -5.47 -11.69 -1.09
N TYR A 38 -4.23 -12.05 -0.74
CA TYR A 38 -3.86 -13.44 -0.42
C TYR A 38 -4.68 -13.98 0.77
N GLY A 39 -4.79 -13.22 1.86
CA GLY A 39 -5.62 -13.62 3.00
C GLY A 39 -7.09 -13.84 2.61
N ARG A 40 -7.67 -12.92 1.84
CA ARG A 40 -9.05 -13.02 1.35
C ARG A 40 -9.24 -14.24 0.45
N PHE A 41 -8.28 -14.58 -0.40
CA PHE A 41 -8.33 -15.77 -1.24
C PHE A 41 -8.42 -17.05 -0.39
N PHE A 42 -7.60 -17.18 0.65
CA PHE A 42 -7.67 -18.33 1.56
C PHE A 42 -8.98 -18.38 2.33
N THR A 43 -9.51 -17.23 2.78
CA THR A 43 -10.84 -17.18 3.41
C THR A 43 -11.93 -17.67 2.47
N LEU A 44 -11.88 -17.32 1.18
CA LEU A 44 -12.86 -17.80 0.19
C LEU A 44 -12.73 -19.30 -0.06
N LEU A 45 -11.51 -19.83 -0.14
CA LEU A 45 -11.29 -21.27 -0.29
C LEU A 45 -11.76 -22.06 0.94
N GLN A 46 -11.40 -21.61 2.15
CA GLN A 46 -11.78 -22.26 3.40
C GLN A 46 -13.29 -22.25 3.60
N ASN A 47 -13.97 -21.13 3.36
CA ASN A 47 -15.43 -21.09 3.46
C ASN A 47 -16.11 -22.01 2.44
N ALA A 48 -15.52 -22.22 1.26
CA ALA A 48 -16.05 -23.16 0.28
C ALA A 48 -15.86 -24.62 0.71
N GLU A 49 -14.72 -24.95 1.33
CA GLU A 49 -14.45 -26.26 1.92
C GLU A 49 -15.35 -26.54 3.14
N ASP A 50 -15.47 -25.58 4.06
CA ASP A 50 -16.35 -25.66 5.23
C ASP A 50 -17.82 -25.85 4.82
N TYR A 51 -18.28 -25.18 3.75
CA TYR A 51 -19.64 -25.36 3.21
C TYR A 51 -19.85 -26.76 2.62
N VAL A 52 -18.80 -27.37 2.04
CA VAL A 52 -18.85 -28.74 1.51
C VAL A 52 -18.84 -29.77 2.64
N ASP A 53 -18.04 -29.55 3.69
CA ASP A 53 -17.91 -30.47 4.82
C ASP A 53 -19.08 -30.38 5.82
N LYS A 54 -19.75 -29.22 5.91
CA LYS A 54 -20.93 -29.01 6.77
C LYS A 54 -22.04 -28.23 6.05
N PRO A 55 -22.77 -28.87 5.13
CA PRO A 55 -23.81 -28.19 4.37
C PRO A 55 -25.09 -27.83 5.16
N GLN A 56 -25.20 -28.15 6.46
CA GLN A 56 -26.48 -28.12 7.22
C GLN A 56 -26.41 -27.53 8.66
N GLU A 57 -25.58 -26.53 8.94
CA GLU A 57 -25.89 -25.55 10.01
C GLU A 57 -26.51 -24.28 9.43
#